data_AF-A0AAV3FB31-F1
#
_entry.id   AF-A0AAV3FB31-F1
#
_cell.length_a   1.000
_cell.length_b   1.000
_cell.length_c   1.000
_cell.angle_alpha   90.00
_cell.angle_beta   90.00
_cell.angle_gamma   90.00
#
_symmetry.space_group_name_H-M   'P 1'
#
loop_
_entity.id
_entity.type
_entity.pdbx_description
1 polymer ?
#
loop_
_entity_poly.entity_id
_entity_poly.type
_entity_poly.pdbx_seq_one_letter_code
_entity_poly.pdbx_strand_id
1 'polypeptide(L)'
;MSNFSKGNELYNTRNYSDAINYYKKALDNDECKCHSYYNAGVCYIKLKQYEKAIEMITKALELYQDSKYFFNLAYCYSMINNNSKALRYFNLAWALDNADIDCEKAISLILSKISK
;
A
#
# COMPACT_ATOMS: atom_id res chain seq x y z
N MET A 1 7.24 -7.29 -23.68
CA MET A 1 6.96 -6.52 -22.45
C MET A 1 6.79 -7.50 -21.31
N SER A 2 7.39 -7.27 -20.14
CA SER A 2 7.17 -8.14 -18.99
C SER A 2 5.75 -7.96 -18.44
N ASN A 3 5.23 -8.96 -17.70
CA ASN A 3 3.95 -8.85 -17.00
C ASN A 3 3.91 -7.61 -16.09
N PHE A 4 5.03 -7.32 -15.42
CA PHE A 4 5.16 -6.13 -14.59
C PHE A 4 5.03 -4.82 -15.39
N SER A 5 5.74 -4.69 -16.51
CA SER A 5 5.63 -3.50 -17.37
C SER A 5 4.21 -3.32 -17.94
N LYS A 6 3.53 -4.42 -18.29
CA LYS A 6 2.13 -4.35 -18.74
C LYS A 6 1.18 -3.93 -17.61
N GLY A 7 1.42 -4.41 -16.39
CA GLY A 7 0.74 -3.94 -15.19
C GLY A 7 0.88 -2.43 -14.98
N ASN A 8 2.10 -1.89 -15.14
CA ASN A 8 2.35 -0.45 -15.03
C ASN A 8 1.61 0.37 -16.10
N GLU A 9 1.58 -0.10 -17.35
CA GLU A 9 0.84 0.55 -18.45
C GLU A 9 -0.67 0.61 -18.14
N LEU A 10 -1.24 -0.50 -17.69
CA LEU A 10 -2.65 -0.58 -17.31
C LEU A 10 -2.97 0.28 -16.09
N TYR A 11 -2.07 0.36 -15.12
CA TYR A 11 -2.19 1.27 -13.99
C TYR A 11 -2.24 2.74 -14.45
N ASN A 12 -1.34 3.15 -15.36
CA ASN A 12 -1.28 4.51 -15.87
C ASN A 12 -2.54 4.90 -16.68
N THR A 13 -3.15 3.93 -17.36
CA THR A 13 -4.45 4.09 -18.05
C THR A 13 -5.66 3.90 -17.12
N ARG A 14 -5.42 3.78 -15.80
CA ARG A 14 -6.44 3.61 -14.73
C ARG A 14 -7.26 2.32 -14.84
N ASN A 15 -6.81 1.35 -15.64
CA ASN A 15 -7.41 0.02 -15.69
C ASN A 15 -6.84 -0.86 -14.56
N TYR A 16 -7.26 -0.57 -13.33
CA TYR A 16 -6.69 -1.19 -12.13
C TYR A 16 -6.98 -2.68 -12.02
N SER A 17 -8.15 -3.14 -12.45
CA SER A 17 -8.54 -4.56 -12.41
C SER A 17 -7.63 -5.41 -13.28
N ASP A 18 -7.37 -4.98 -14.52
CA ASP A 18 -6.45 -5.70 -15.39
C ASP A 18 -5.00 -5.55 -14.93
N ALA A 19 -4.61 -4.37 -14.43
CA ALA A 19 -3.28 -4.16 -13.86
C ALA A 19 -2.98 -5.19 -12.74
N ILE A 20 -3.94 -5.45 -11.85
CA ILE A 20 -3.81 -6.47 -10.79
C ILE A 20 -3.53 -7.84 -11.37
N ASN A 21 -4.24 -8.25 -12.43
CA ASN A 21 -4.03 -9.55 -13.06
C ASN A 21 -2.60 -9.69 -13.60
N TYR A 22 -2.07 -8.64 -14.22
CA TYR A 22 -0.70 -8.64 -14.72
C TYR A 22 0.35 -8.58 -13.60
N TYR A 23 0.12 -7.80 -12.53
CA TYR A 23 1.01 -7.83 -11.36
C TYR A 23 1.03 -9.21 -10.69
N LYS A 24 -0.12 -9.90 -10.58
CA LYS A 24 -0.16 -11.27 -10.05
C LYS A 24 0.64 -12.25 -10.91
N LYS A 25 0.56 -12.14 -12.24
CA LYS A 25 1.39 -12.92 -13.16
C LYS A 25 2.88 -12.55 -13.14
N ALA A 26 3.23 -11.38 -12.59
CA ALA A 26 4.62 -10.97 -12.42
C ALA A 26 5.24 -11.49 -11.12
N LEU A 27 4.45 -12.08 -10.23
CA LEU A 27 4.94 -12.64 -8.95
C LEU A 27 5.89 -13.82 -9.14
N ASP A 28 5.89 -14.49 -10.29
CA ASP A 28 6.82 -15.58 -10.57
C ASP A 28 8.26 -15.09 -10.83
N ASN A 29 8.46 -13.78 -11.00
CA ASN A 29 9.79 -13.18 -11.18
C ASN A 29 10.24 -12.48 -9.89
N ASP A 30 11.27 -13.04 -9.24
CA ASP A 30 11.82 -12.55 -7.98
C ASP A 30 12.31 -11.09 -8.04
N GLU A 31 12.85 -10.63 -9.16
CA GLU A 31 13.38 -9.26 -9.31
C GLU A 31 12.29 -8.19 -9.12
N CYS A 32 11.05 -8.51 -9.49
CA CYS A 32 9.93 -7.59 -9.41
C CYS A 32 8.81 -8.06 -8.47
N LYS A 33 8.99 -9.19 -7.76
CA LYS A 33 7.97 -9.79 -6.88
C LYS A 33 7.48 -8.80 -5.82
N CYS A 34 8.40 -8.13 -5.14
CA CYS A 34 8.08 -7.13 -4.12
C CYS A 34 7.23 -5.96 -4.68
N HIS A 35 7.71 -5.34 -5.76
CA HIS A 35 7.01 -4.25 -6.45
C HIS A 35 5.66 -4.69 -7.02
N SER A 36 5.56 -5.93 -7.50
CA SER A 36 4.32 -6.51 -8.03
C SER A 36 3.26 -6.66 -6.94
N TYR A 37 3.62 -7.16 -5.75
CA TYR A 37 2.71 -7.18 -4.61
C TYR A 37 2.26 -5.77 -4.23
N TYR A 38 3.20 -4.85 -4.06
CA TYR A 38 2.88 -3.48 -3.65
C TYR A 38 1.97 -2.77 -4.67
N ASN A 39 2.29 -2.83 -5.96
CA ASN A 39 1.51 -2.18 -7.01
C ASN A 39 0.10 -2.82 -7.17
N ALA A 40 -0.03 -4.14 -6.98
CA ALA A 40 -1.34 -4.78 -6.90
C ALA A 40 -2.15 -4.24 -5.70
N GLY A 41 -1.50 -4.05 -4.55
CA GLY A 41 -2.09 -3.40 -3.37
C GLY A 41 -2.57 -1.98 -3.65
N VAL A 42 -1.76 -1.16 -4.33
CA VAL A 42 -2.14 0.21 -4.74
C VAL A 42 -3.34 0.19 -5.69
N CYS A 43 -3.40 -0.75 -6.64
CA CYS A 43 -4.60 -0.92 -7.49
C CYS A 43 -5.85 -1.24 -6.65
N TYR A 44 -5.73 -2.14 -5.67
CA TYR A 44 -6.84 -2.45 -4.76
C TYR A 44 -7.27 -1.22 -3.94
N ILE A 45 -6.35 -0.36 -3.50
CA ILE A 45 -6.66 0.94 -2.89
C ILE A 45 -7.49 1.81 -3.84
N LYS A 46 -7.07 1.94 -5.10
CA LYS A 46 -7.80 2.74 -6.11
C LYS A 46 -9.21 2.19 -6.37
N LEU A 47 -9.41 0.89 -6.21
CA LEU A 47 -10.70 0.22 -6.29
C LEU A 47 -11.47 0.19 -4.96
N LYS A 48 -10.95 0.82 -3.89
CA LYS A 48 -11.51 0.84 -2.53
C LYS A 48 -11.69 -0.56 -1.91
N GLN A 49 -10.90 -1.54 -2.36
CA GLN A 49 -10.88 -2.91 -1.81
C GLN A 49 -9.76 -3.02 -0.77
N TYR A 50 -9.95 -2.37 0.38
CA TYR A 50 -8.88 -2.13 1.35
C TYR A 50 -8.34 -3.41 2.01
N GLU A 51 -9.18 -4.41 2.25
CA GLU A 51 -8.77 -5.69 2.84
C GLU A 51 -7.82 -6.45 1.91
N LYS A 52 -8.08 -6.46 0.60
CA LYS A 52 -7.19 -7.06 -0.40
C LYS A 52 -5.91 -6.25 -0.57
N ALA A 53 -6.00 -4.91 -0.47
CA ALA A 53 -4.82 -4.07 -0.46
C ALA A 53 -3.91 -4.38 0.73
N ILE A 54 -4.47 -4.55 1.93
CA ILE A 54 -3.74 -4.96 3.15
C ILE A 54 -2.99 -6.26 2.90
N GLU A 55 -3.65 -7.28 2.34
CA GLU A 55 -3.01 -8.57 2.05
C GLU A 55 -1.79 -8.41 1.13
N MET A 56 -1.96 -7.69 0.00
CA MET A 56 -0.89 -7.52 -0.98
C MET A 56 0.26 -6.66 -0.44
N ILE A 57 -0.03 -5.56 0.24
CA ILE A 57 1.01 -4.68 0.80
C ILE A 57 1.77 -5.38 1.94
N THR A 58 1.09 -6.20 2.75
CA THR A 58 1.75 -7.01 3.80
C THR A 58 2.76 -7.97 3.18
N LYS A 59 2.40 -8.67 2.09
CA LYS A 59 3.32 -9.55 1.35
C LYS A 59 4.51 -8.79 0.75
N ALA A 60 4.31 -7.55 0.30
CA ALA A 60 5.42 -6.71 -0.15
C ALA A 60 6.38 -6.36 1.02
N LEU A 61 5.81 -6.00 2.19
CA LEU A 61 6.57 -5.66 3.40
C LEU A 61 7.34 -6.85 4.01
N GLU A 62 6.89 -8.08 3.78
CA GLU A 62 7.64 -9.30 4.13
C GLU A 62 8.94 -9.43 3.30
N LEU A 63 9.00 -8.85 2.10
CA LEU A 63 10.15 -8.91 1.20
C LEU A 63 11.06 -7.68 1.35
N TYR A 64 10.48 -6.50 1.51
CA TYR A 64 11.22 -5.25 1.66
C TYR A 64 10.40 -4.24 2.45
N GLN A 65 11.04 -3.65 3.47
CA GLN A 65 10.43 -2.63 4.31
C GLN A 65 10.69 -1.25 3.72
N ASP A 66 9.62 -0.53 3.41
CA ASP A 66 9.65 0.80 2.82
C ASP A 66 8.64 1.71 3.51
N SER A 67 9.00 2.96 3.75
CA SER A 67 8.11 3.95 4.38
C SER A 67 6.78 4.07 3.64
N LYS A 68 6.81 4.15 2.31
CA LYS A 68 5.62 4.30 1.47
C LYS A 68 4.69 3.09 1.58
N TYR A 69 5.25 1.90 1.80
CA TYR A 69 4.48 0.67 1.89
C TYR A 69 3.75 0.63 3.23
N PHE A 70 4.44 1.00 4.32
CA PHE A 70 3.81 1.17 5.63
C PHE A 70 2.74 2.28 5.62
N PHE A 71 2.99 3.41 4.96
CA PHE A 71 2.01 4.48 4.81
C PHE A 71 0.74 3.99 4.13
N ASN A 72 0.86 3.30 2.99
CA ASN A 72 -0.31 2.79 2.27
C ASN A 72 -1.02 1.66 3.03
N LEU A 73 -0.30 0.84 3.79
CA LEU A 73 -0.90 -0.15 4.69
C LEU A 73 -1.70 0.55 5.80
N ALA A 74 -1.13 1.57 6.43
CA ALA A 74 -1.76 2.38 7.46
C ALA A 74 -3.03 3.07 6.95
N TYR A 75 -2.96 3.63 5.73
CA TYR A 75 -4.10 4.21 5.05
C TYR A 75 -5.22 3.19 4.87
N CYS A 76 -4.91 1.97 4.39
CA CYS A 76 -5.93 0.92 4.27
C CYS A 76 -6.59 0.59 5.62
N TYR A 77 -5.80 0.47 6.70
CA TYR A 77 -6.34 0.25 8.04
C TYR A 77 -7.22 1.41 8.52
N SER A 78 -6.87 2.66 8.19
CA SER A 78 -7.71 3.81 8.49
C SER A 78 -9.04 3.75 7.74
N MET A 79 -9.03 3.30 6.47
CA MET A 79 -10.24 3.21 5.65
C MET A 79 -11.22 2.14 6.10
N ILE A 80 -10.74 1.11 6.80
CA ILE A 80 -11.57 0.10 7.46
C ILE A 80 -11.81 0.40 8.96
N ASN A 81 -11.58 1.65 9.38
CA ASN A 81 -11.76 2.15 10.75
C ASN A 81 -10.94 1.43 11.83
N ASN A 82 -9.85 0.75 11.46
CA ASN A 82 -8.92 0.18 12.42
C ASN A 82 -7.85 1.22 12.79
N ASN A 83 -8.25 2.20 13.58
CA ASN A 83 -7.42 3.34 13.96
C ASN A 83 -6.16 2.92 14.75
N SER A 84 -6.24 1.85 15.56
CA SER A 84 -5.09 1.35 16.32
C SER A 84 -3.98 0.82 15.40
N LYS A 85 -4.33 0.00 14.40
CA LYS A 85 -3.34 -0.47 13.41
C LYS A 85 -2.89 0.65 12.49
N ALA A 86 -3.80 1.52 12.04
CA ALA A 86 -3.45 2.67 11.23
C ALA A 86 -2.40 3.54 11.91
N LEU A 87 -2.63 3.93 13.17
CA LEU A 87 -1.69 4.72 13.96
C LEU A 87 -0.33 4.04 14.09
N ARG A 88 -0.30 2.73 14.40
CA ARG A 88 0.94 1.96 14.48
C ARG A 88 1.74 2.04 13.17
N TYR A 89 1.09 1.78 12.03
CA TYR A 89 1.80 1.73 10.75
C TYR A 89 2.17 3.10 10.20
N PHE A 90 1.38 4.16 10.47
CA PHE A 90 1.82 5.52 10.15
C PHE A 90 3.05 5.94 10.97
N ASN A 91 3.13 5.56 12.25
CA ASN A 91 4.34 5.79 13.05
C ASN A 91 5.55 5.02 12.52
N LEU A 92 5.37 3.78 12.03
CA LEU A 92 6.44 3.02 11.40
C LEU A 92 6.92 3.66 10.09
N ALA A 93 5.99 4.17 9.26
CA ALA A 93 6.33 4.92 8.06
C ALA A 93 7.16 6.16 8.41
N TRP A 94 6.67 6.99 9.34
CA TRP A 94 7.37 8.19 9.81
C TRP A 94 8.73 7.88 10.44
N ALA A 95 8.88 6.76 11.15
CA ALA A 95 10.17 6.36 11.72
C ALA A 95 11.23 6.00 10.65
N LEU A 96 10.79 5.52 9.48
CA LEU A 96 11.68 5.24 8.34
C LEU A 96 11.96 6.47 7.48
N ASP A 97 10.97 7.34 7.33
CA ASP A 97 11.09 8.63 6.64
C ASP A 97 10.32 9.71 7.40
N ASN A 98 11.04 10.44 8.25
CA ASN A 98 10.46 11.48 9.10
C ASN A 98 10.26 12.83 8.38
N ALA A 99 10.65 12.92 7.09
CA ALA A 99 10.39 14.09 6.27
C ALA A 99 9.00 14.03 5.59
N ASP A 100 8.32 12.88 5.64
CA ASP A 100 6.98 12.71 5.10
C ASP A 100 5.92 13.37 6.01
N ILE A 101 5.60 14.64 5.68
CA ILE A 101 4.60 15.46 6.38
C ILE A 101 3.20 14.81 6.34
N ASP A 102 2.92 13.95 5.36
CA ASP A 102 1.61 13.29 5.29
C ASP A 102 1.45 12.23 6.38
N CYS A 103 2.54 11.60 6.84
CA CYS A 103 2.52 10.74 8.03
C CYS A 103 2.10 11.53 9.27
N GLU A 104 2.70 12.69 9.52
CA GLU A 104 2.40 13.53 10.70
C GLU A 104 0.95 14.00 10.72
N LYS A 105 0.43 14.42 9.56
CA LYS A 105 -0.98 14.80 9.40
C LYS A 105 -1.91 13.62 9.69
N ALA A 106 -1.60 12.44 9.16
CA ALA A 106 -2.42 11.24 9.35
C ALA A 106 -2.44 10.81 10.83
N ILE A 107 -1.28 10.81 11.50
CA ILE A 107 -1.15 10.52 12.93
C ILE A 107 -1.99 11.50 13.76
N SER A 108 -1.81 12.81 13.53
CA SER A 108 -2.52 13.86 14.24
C SER A 108 -4.04 13.75 14.07
N LEU A 109 -4.50 13.47 12.85
CA LEU A 109 -5.92 13.26 12.56
C LEU A 109 -6.49 12.07 13.34
N ILE A 110 -5.77 10.95 13.39
CA ILE A 110 -6.22 9.76 14.12
C ILE A 110 -6.28 10.04 15.63
N LEU A 111 -5.24 10.67 16.20
CA LEU A 111 -5.21 11.01 17.62
C LEU A 111 -6.37 11.92 18.02
N SER A 112 -6.71 12.91 17.19
CA SER A 112 -7.85 13.81 17.43
C SER A 112 -9.22 13.12 17.45
N LYS A 113 -9.34 11.97 16.77
CA LYS A 113 -10.55 11.15 16.77
C LYS A 113 -10.64 10.22 17.98
N ILE A 114 -9.50 9.79 18.53
CA ILE A 114 -9.44 8.91 19.70
C ILE A 114 -9.65 9.71 20.99
N SER A 115 -9.25 10.98 21.01
CA SER A 115 -9.36 11.86 22.18
C SER A 115 -10.75 12.47 22.40
N LYS A 116 -11.77 12.06 21.64
CA LYS A 116 -13.17 12.51 21.76
C LYS A 116 -14.06 11.34 22.12
#